data_AF-A0AAW5RUK8-F1
#
_entry.id   AF-A0AAW5RUK8-F1
#
_cell.length_a   1.000
_cell.length_b   1.000
_cell.length_c   1.000
_cell.angle_alpha   90.00
_cell.angle_beta   90.00
_cell.angle_gamma   90.00
#
_symmetry.space_group_name_H-M   'P 1'
#
loop_
_entity.id
_entity.type
_entity.pdbx_description
1 polymer ?
#
loop_
_entity_poly.entity_id
_entity_poly.type
_entity_poly.pdbx_seq_one_letter_code
_entity_poly.pdbx_strand_id
1 'polypeptide(L)'
;MAGLWQRTGNVTVTNGSKTITGFGTKWKTGTLPIQKGHAFYGPDNAAYEVDTVVSDTEIFLVDTYRGGTLANQPYRIDITRTSTISQFAADLASLVAKYRSWFDGMMTWLTGSGDVAILNPDTGANVTIPSWKKVTSEGEGQAARAKVEADRSKTEADRSGTEADRAAGIVALAALPLPDVWAPLSDSLRMITGYGRDVLVGSDVVARMVNFSRSTTATYIGKDGLLKTAAANEPRFEKEGLLLEGQSVNLIKSSNSLPLGQLGAGVSPVATAGQLDPMGGTSAVKVTLSRTAPGPSNRSFIGSGGYPTAVFDITAVNTMSVWLRAISPTPVTLQMRIAGVSSIITVTSEWKRFSLTRPANHGNQVDGTVYFACLQDDSLLSADIVYFGGQLEQLPFASSYIPTAGAAVTRAADIVTIPWAMNINPATVTVALNYDLAGLNLLQRIIEYASAVNPRYLVQMSAAGFMESFAGASAVAVSSAPYGAGSTMVAATSRTRHAFKLSGNAILSATPDGPAQATTVMSIGSGISGGAPIYGHVRNLRIWHRTLTDDQIKAIA
;
A
#
# COMPACT_ATOMS: atom_id res chain seq x y z
N MET A 1 13.77 -96.67 8.34
CA MET A 1 14.86 -95.70 8.52
C MET A 1 15.95 -96.00 7.51
N ALA A 2 16.05 -95.20 6.44
CA ALA A 2 17.17 -95.27 5.51
C ALA A 2 18.36 -94.54 6.15
N GLY A 3 19.55 -95.16 6.18
CA GLY A 3 20.76 -94.56 6.76
C GLY A 3 21.24 -93.32 5.99
N LEU A 4 22.16 -92.54 6.59
CA LEU A 4 22.65 -91.20 6.16
C LEU A 4 23.17 -91.09 4.71
N TRP A 5 23.35 -92.18 3.99
CA TRP A 5 23.80 -92.15 2.60
C TRP A 5 22.63 -91.88 1.65
N GLN A 6 22.89 -91.07 0.62
CA GLN A 6 21.89 -90.68 -0.35
C GLN A 6 21.59 -91.83 -1.32
N ARG A 7 20.30 -92.18 -1.47
CA ARG A 7 19.81 -93.33 -2.29
C ARG A 7 18.55 -93.02 -3.09
N THR A 8 18.10 -91.77 -3.09
CA THR A 8 16.81 -91.40 -3.69
C THR A 8 16.89 -91.47 -5.22
N GLY A 9 15.96 -92.18 -5.87
CA GLY A 9 15.91 -92.36 -7.32
C GLY A 9 16.80 -93.50 -7.83
N ASN A 10 16.83 -93.69 -9.15
CA ASN A 10 17.66 -94.68 -9.82
C ASN A 10 18.66 -94.00 -10.78
N VAL A 11 19.66 -94.74 -11.26
CA VAL A 11 20.67 -94.24 -12.19
C VAL A 11 20.76 -95.11 -13.44
N THR A 12 21.15 -94.47 -14.53
CA THR A 12 21.68 -95.11 -15.73
C THR A 12 23.19 -94.89 -15.73
N VAL A 13 23.93 -95.99 -15.83
CA VAL A 13 25.38 -96.03 -15.88
C VAL A 13 25.80 -96.59 -17.24
N THR A 14 26.81 -95.99 -17.87
CA THR A 14 27.33 -96.43 -19.17
C THR A 14 28.80 -96.78 -19.03
N ASN A 15 29.18 -98.01 -19.42
CA ASN A 15 30.56 -98.46 -19.37
C ASN A 15 31.48 -97.50 -20.15
N GLY A 16 32.58 -97.08 -19.53
CA GLY A 16 33.53 -96.16 -20.13
C GLY A 16 33.13 -94.68 -20.08
N SER A 17 31.97 -94.32 -19.50
CA SER A 17 31.51 -92.94 -19.35
C SER A 17 31.79 -92.40 -17.95
N LYS A 18 32.15 -91.11 -17.83
CA LYS A 18 32.19 -90.41 -16.53
C LYS A 18 30.80 -89.94 -16.10
N THR A 19 29.85 -89.88 -17.03
CA THR A 19 28.51 -89.38 -16.78
C THR A 19 27.62 -90.44 -16.19
N ILE A 20 27.00 -90.12 -15.05
CA ILE A 20 25.93 -90.91 -14.47
C ILE A 20 24.65 -90.08 -14.53
N THR A 21 23.63 -90.65 -15.19
CA THR A 21 22.34 -89.99 -15.37
C THR A 21 21.33 -90.57 -14.39
N GLY A 22 20.89 -89.79 -13.42
CA GLY A 22 19.86 -90.12 -12.46
C GLY A 22 18.44 -89.91 -12.99
N PHE A 23 17.50 -90.71 -12.50
CA PHE A 23 16.06 -90.55 -12.73
C PHE A 23 15.35 -90.51 -11.37
N GLY A 24 14.60 -89.42 -11.13
CA GLY A 24 13.97 -89.16 -9.81
C GLY A 24 14.96 -88.86 -8.69
N THR A 25 16.25 -88.66 -9.01
CA THR A 25 17.29 -88.27 -8.06
C THR A 25 17.18 -86.79 -7.69
N LYS A 26 17.72 -86.43 -6.53
CA LYS A 26 17.73 -85.06 -5.98
C LYS A 26 19.13 -84.67 -5.53
N TRP A 27 20.12 -84.84 -6.40
CA TRP A 27 21.53 -84.70 -6.05
C TRP A 27 21.96 -83.28 -5.70
N LYS A 28 21.32 -82.27 -6.27
CA LYS A 28 21.68 -80.87 -6.11
C LYS A 28 20.74 -80.13 -5.15
N THR A 29 19.46 -80.51 -5.13
CA THR A 29 18.40 -79.81 -4.39
C THR A 29 17.82 -80.59 -3.21
N GLY A 30 18.26 -81.83 -2.98
CA GLY A 30 17.85 -82.61 -1.82
C GLY A 30 18.28 -81.97 -0.49
N THR A 31 17.62 -82.33 0.61
CA THR A 31 17.86 -81.77 1.97
C THR A 31 19.32 -81.91 2.43
N LEU A 32 20.03 -82.94 1.94
CA LEU A 32 21.47 -83.08 2.07
C LEU A 32 22.05 -83.29 0.66
N PRO A 33 22.39 -82.19 -0.05
CA PRO A 33 22.90 -82.28 -1.41
C PRO A 33 24.29 -82.91 -1.41
N ILE A 34 24.59 -83.69 -2.44
CA ILE A 34 25.93 -84.27 -2.59
C ILE A 34 26.90 -83.18 -3.10
N GLN A 35 28.18 -83.32 -2.78
CA GLN A 35 29.22 -82.39 -3.16
C GLN A 35 30.38 -83.13 -3.84
N LYS A 36 31.25 -82.38 -4.52
CA LYS A 36 32.49 -82.90 -5.09
C LYS A 36 33.31 -83.61 -4.01
N GLY A 37 33.90 -84.75 -4.36
CA GLY A 37 34.69 -85.59 -3.46
C GLY A 37 33.88 -86.65 -2.70
N HIS A 38 32.55 -86.65 -2.79
CA HIS A 38 31.73 -87.71 -2.21
C HIS A 38 31.88 -89.02 -2.99
N ALA A 39 31.80 -90.15 -2.29
CA ALA A 39 31.95 -91.47 -2.90
C ALA A 39 30.60 -92.00 -3.42
N PHE A 40 30.48 -92.14 -4.74
CA PHE A 40 29.37 -92.76 -5.45
C PHE A 40 29.58 -94.27 -5.62
N TYR A 41 28.53 -95.04 -5.33
CA TYR A 41 28.50 -96.49 -5.55
C TYR A 41 27.39 -96.85 -6.52
N GLY A 42 27.78 -97.37 -7.69
CA GLY A 42 26.87 -97.83 -8.74
C GLY A 42 26.41 -99.29 -8.58
N PRO A 43 25.70 -99.84 -9.58
CA PRO A 43 25.19 -101.23 -9.56
C PRO A 43 26.27 -102.31 -9.47
N ASP A 44 27.48 -102.00 -9.93
CA ASP A 44 28.71 -102.81 -9.78
C ASP A 44 29.29 -102.80 -8.36
N ASN A 45 28.71 -101.99 -7.46
CA ASN A 45 29.05 -101.86 -6.06
C ASN A 45 30.48 -101.34 -5.77
N ALA A 46 31.19 -100.87 -6.79
CA ALA A 46 32.50 -100.22 -6.66
C ALA A 46 32.34 -98.72 -6.32
N ALA A 47 33.35 -98.16 -5.63
CA ALA A 47 33.38 -96.75 -5.26
C ALA A 47 33.98 -95.91 -6.37
N TYR A 48 33.32 -94.80 -6.71
CA TYR A 48 33.79 -93.80 -7.64
C TYR A 48 33.68 -92.43 -6.98
N GLU A 49 34.70 -91.59 -7.11
CA GLU A 49 34.64 -90.23 -6.61
C GLU A 49 33.79 -89.36 -7.53
N VAL A 50 32.85 -88.61 -6.95
CA VAL A 50 32.07 -87.61 -7.66
C VAL A 50 32.96 -86.39 -7.92
N ASP A 51 33.26 -86.11 -9.19
CA ASP A 51 34.00 -84.92 -9.58
C ASP A 51 33.11 -83.68 -9.58
N THR A 52 31.94 -83.78 -10.21
CA THR A 52 31.05 -82.63 -10.41
C THR A 52 29.59 -83.05 -10.31
N VAL A 53 28.79 -82.28 -9.58
CA VAL A 53 27.32 -82.44 -9.50
C VAL A 53 26.68 -81.42 -10.43
N VAL A 54 26.30 -81.86 -11.63
CA VAL A 54 25.82 -80.97 -12.70
C VAL A 54 24.40 -80.52 -12.39
N SER A 55 23.52 -81.48 -12.12
CA SER A 55 22.10 -81.25 -11.83
C SER A 55 21.56 -82.29 -10.85
N ASP A 56 20.27 -82.23 -10.52
CA ASP A 56 19.62 -83.26 -9.69
C ASP A 56 19.71 -84.66 -10.30
N THR A 57 19.87 -84.75 -11.62
CA THR A 57 19.81 -85.98 -12.43
C THR A 57 21.10 -86.25 -13.20
N GLU A 58 22.18 -85.51 -12.96
CA GLU A 58 23.43 -85.74 -13.67
C GLU A 58 24.64 -85.39 -12.81
N ILE A 59 25.56 -86.35 -12.70
CA ILE A 59 26.87 -86.19 -12.05
C ILE A 59 27.97 -86.69 -12.98
N PHE A 60 29.16 -86.11 -12.84
CA PHE A 60 30.38 -86.64 -13.41
C PHE A 60 31.23 -87.27 -12.33
N LEU A 61 31.79 -88.44 -12.64
CA LEU A 61 32.78 -89.12 -11.83
C LEU A 61 34.19 -88.68 -12.24
N VAL A 62 35.13 -88.72 -11.30
CA VAL A 62 36.55 -88.43 -11.58
C VAL A 62 37.08 -89.46 -12.60
N ASP A 63 36.77 -90.73 -12.40
CA ASP A 63 37.13 -91.85 -13.28
C ASP A 63 35.91 -92.34 -14.10
N THR A 64 36.17 -92.88 -15.29
CA THR A 64 35.11 -93.51 -16.11
C THR A 64 34.52 -94.73 -15.41
N TYR A 65 33.19 -94.88 -15.46
CA TYR A 65 32.46 -96.00 -14.87
C TYR A 65 32.91 -97.32 -15.49
N ARG A 66 33.36 -98.26 -14.65
CA ARG A 66 34.02 -99.50 -15.08
C ARG A 66 33.04 -100.67 -15.21
N GLY A 67 31.85 -100.59 -14.59
CA GLY A 67 30.79 -101.61 -14.67
C GLY A 67 30.06 -101.65 -16.02
N GLY A 68 29.24 -102.68 -16.26
CA GLY A 68 28.46 -102.82 -17.50
C GLY A 68 27.42 -101.71 -17.71
N THR A 69 27.07 -101.41 -18.96
CA THR A 69 26.05 -100.39 -19.29
C THR A 69 24.66 -100.88 -18.89
N LEU A 70 24.03 -100.23 -17.92
CA LEU A 70 22.73 -100.60 -17.35
C LEU A 70 21.89 -99.34 -17.10
N ALA A 71 20.61 -99.41 -17.42
CA ALA A 71 19.64 -98.34 -17.15
C ALA A 71 18.74 -98.69 -15.96
N ASN A 72 18.27 -97.63 -15.28
CA ASN A 72 17.29 -97.70 -14.19
C ASN A 72 17.67 -98.62 -13.02
N GLN A 73 18.89 -98.48 -12.48
CA GLN A 73 19.42 -99.29 -11.39
C GLN A 73 19.56 -98.49 -10.07
N PRO A 74 19.54 -99.14 -8.89
CA PRO A 74 19.76 -98.47 -7.61
C PRO A 74 21.23 -98.06 -7.39
N TYR A 75 21.48 -97.05 -6.55
CA TYR A 75 22.81 -96.53 -6.20
C TYR A 75 22.87 -96.03 -4.74
N ARG A 76 24.06 -95.65 -4.25
CA ARG A 76 24.23 -94.92 -2.97
C ARG A 76 25.44 -93.97 -2.94
N ILE A 77 25.38 -92.89 -2.15
CA ILE A 77 26.48 -91.90 -1.98
C ILE A 77 26.73 -91.56 -0.50
N ASP A 78 27.98 -91.59 -0.03
CA ASP A 78 28.41 -91.22 1.35
C ASP A 78 28.75 -89.72 1.48
N ILE A 79 28.36 -89.08 2.61
CA ILE A 79 28.31 -87.61 2.79
C ILE A 79 28.84 -87.07 4.16
N THR A 80 29.73 -87.76 4.89
CA THR A 80 29.95 -87.54 6.36
C THR A 80 31.23 -86.80 6.88
N ARG A 81 32.02 -86.01 6.10
CA ARG A 81 33.39 -85.55 6.51
C ARG A 81 33.67 -84.05 6.88
N THR A 82 32.70 -83.16 7.17
CA THR A 82 32.95 -81.68 7.16
C THR A 82 32.66 -80.80 8.42
N SER A 83 32.83 -81.23 9.70
CA SER A 83 32.47 -80.36 10.88
C SER A 83 33.40 -80.42 12.15
N THR A 84 34.29 -79.44 12.43
CA THR A 84 35.06 -79.32 13.73
C THR A 84 35.25 -77.86 14.28
N ILE A 85 35.63 -77.70 15.59
CA ILE A 85 35.60 -76.45 16.42
C ILE A 85 36.67 -75.37 16.09
N SER A 86 37.92 -75.72 15.77
CA SER A 86 38.99 -74.71 15.56
C SER A 86 38.77 -73.88 14.28
N GLN A 87 38.12 -74.47 13.28
CA GLN A 87 37.76 -73.77 12.05
C GLN A 87 36.72 -72.68 12.32
N PHE A 88 35.75 -72.96 13.19
CA PHE A 88 34.76 -71.97 13.63
C PHE A 88 35.39 -70.74 14.31
N ALA A 89 36.43 -70.91 15.14
CA ALA A 89 37.09 -69.79 15.81
C ALA A 89 37.85 -68.87 14.84
N ALA A 90 38.50 -69.43 13.82
CA ALA A 90 39.17 -68.67 12.77
C ALA A 90 38.16 -67.92 11.88
N ASP A 91 37.05 -68.58 11.52
CA ASP A 91 35.96 -67.98 10.76
C ASP A 91 35.31 -66.82 11.54
N LEU A 92 35.13 -66.98 12.86
CA LEU A 92 34.61 -65.92 13.73
C LEU A 92 35.57 -64.72 13.82
N ALA A 93 36.87 -64.94 13.97
CA ALA A 93 37.86 -63.85 14.02
C ALA A 93 37.91 -63.07 12.69
N SER A 94 37.86 -63.79 11.56
CA SER A 94 37.77 -63.20 10.22
C SER A 94 36.49 -62.35 10.07
N LEU A 95 35.36 -62.87 10.55
CA LEU A 95 34.08 -62.15 10.55
C LEU A 95 34.16 -60.84 11.36
N VAL A 96 34.72 -60.88 12.57
CA VAL A 96 34.87 -59.67 13.42
C VAL A 96 35.78 -58.63 12.77
N ALA A 97 36.87 -59.04 12.13
CA ALA A 97 37.77 -58.13 11.41
C ALA A 97 37.05 -57.46 10.22
N LYS A 98 36.26 -58.22 9.47
CA LYS A 98 35.42 -57.67 8.39
C LYS A 98 34.43 -56.65 8.93
N TYR A 99 33.72 -56.94 10.02
CA TYR A 99 32.77 -55.98 10.61
C TYR A 99 33.43 -54.67 11.04
N ARG A 100 34.63 -54.70 11.64
CA ARG A 100 35.37 -53.48 12.00
C ARG A 100 35.67 -52.61 10.78
N SER A 101 36.15 -53.22 9.69
CA SER A 101 36.41 -52.51 8.43
C SER A 101 35.14 -51.87 7.85
N TRP A 102 34.01 -52.58 7.90
CA TRP A 102 32.71 -52.02 7.51
C TRP A 102 32.30 -50.82 8.40
N PHE A 103 32.47 -50.93 9.71
CA PHE A 103 32.17 -49.83 10.64
C PHE A 103 33.07 -48.60 10.42
N ASP A 104 34.36 -48.81 10.18
CA ASP A 104 35.31 -47.73 9.88
C ASP A 104 34.97 -47.03 8.56
N GLY A 105 34.59 -47.80 7.54
CA GLY A 105 34.08 -47.29 6.27
C GLY A 105 32.82 -46.44 6.45
N MET A 106 31.86 -46.91 7.26
CA MET A 106 30.64 -46.16 7.58
C MET A 106 30.95 -44.87 8.34
N MET A 107 31.84 -44.90 9.34
CA MET A 107 32.24 -43.70 10.07
C MET A 107 32.93 -42.68 9.16
N THR A 108 33.79 -43.15 8.26
CA THR A 108 34.45 -42.30 7.26
C THR A 108 33.44 -41.62 6.34
N TRP A 109 32.40 -42.34 5.90
CA TRP A 109 31.33 -41.77 5.10
C TRP A 109 30.50 -40.72 5.83
N LEU A 110 30.15 -40.98 7.09
CA LEU A 110 29.30 -40.11 7.90
C LEU A 110 30.02 -38.84 8.37
N THR A 111 31.33 -38.93 8.66
CA THR A 111 32.10 -37.84 9.28
C THR A 111 33.04 -37.10 8.33
N GLY A 112 33.36 -37.70 7.18
CA GLY A 112 34.29 -37.12 6.22
C GLY A 112 33.75 -35.90 5.46
N SER A 113 34.64 -35.20 4.77
CA SER A 113 34.33 -34.06 3.90
C SER A 113 34.70 -34.37 2.44
N GLY A 114 33.91 -33.86 1.50
CA GLY A 114 34.18 -34.05 0.07
C GLY A 114 33.89 -35.48 -0.39
N ASP A 115 34.72 -35.98 -1.30
CA ASP A 115 34.68 -37.38 -1.73
C ASP A 115 35.61 -38.21 -0.83
N VAL A 116 35.09 -39.32 -0.31
CA VAL A 116 35.78 -40.19 0.63
C VAL A 116 35.97 -41.59 0.03
N ALA A 117 37.11 -42.21 0.35
CA ALA A 117 37.41 -43.57 -0.07
C ALA A 117 37.03 -44.58 1.02
N ILE A 118 36.26 -45.61 0.65
CA ILE A 118 35.81 -46.68 1.55
C ILE A 118 36.41 -48.00 1.08
N LEU A 119 37.12 -48.68 1.98
CA LEU A 119 37.69 -49.99 1.69
C LEU A 119 36.59 -51.05 1.64
N ASN A 120 36.55 -51.85 0.57
CA ASN A 120 35.74 -53.05 0.51
C ASN A 120 36.54 -54.23 1.10
N PRO A 121 36.15 -54.77 2.28
CA PRO A 121 36.92 -55.81 2.96
C PRO A 121 36.88 -57.18 2.26
N ASP A 122 35.99 -57.39 1.28
CA ASP A 122 35.92 -58.65 0.53
C ASP A 122 36.82 -58.64 -0.73
N THR A 123 37.11 -57.45 -1.28
CA THR A 123 37.93 -57.30 -2.51
C THR A 123 39.27 -56.59 -2.28
N GLY A 124 39.44 -55.91 -1.14
CA GLY A 124 40.63 -55.10 -0.82
C GLY A 124 40.73 -53.78 -1.58
N ALA A 125 39.75 -53.45 -2.43
CA ALA A 125 39.74 -52.23 -3.23
C ALA A 125 39.02 -51.09 -2.50
N ASN A 126 39.48 -49.85 -2.73
CA ASN A 126 38.78 -48.65 -2.27
C ASN A 126 37.73 -48.21 -3.29
N VAL A 127 36.54 -47.83 -2.79
CA VAL A 127 35.47 -47.21 -3.57
C VAL A 127 35.31 -45.76 -3.13
N THR A 128 35.37 -44.82 -4.08
CA THR A 128 35.17 -43.39 -3.80
C THR A 128 33.70 -43.03 -3.91
N ILE A 129 33.14 -42.47 -2.83
CA ILE A 129 31.77 -41.97 -2.79
C ILE A 129 31.71 -40.58 -2.13
N PRO A 130 30.72 -39.74 -2.44
CA PRO A 130 30.53 -38.48 -1.74
C PRO A 130 30.19 -38.73 -0.27
N SER A 131 30.84 -38.00 0.64
CA SER A 131 30.51 -38.06 2.06
C SER A 131 29.09 -37.55 2.32
N TRP A 132 28.49 -37.98 3.44
CA TRP A 132 27.15 -37.52 3.80
C TRP A 132 27.06 -35.99 3.84
N LYS A 133 28.09 -35.33 4.38
CA LYS A 133 28.19 -33.87 4.44
C LYS A 133 28.18 -33.20 3.06
N LYS A 134 28.82 -33.79 2.04
CA LYS A 134 28.81 -33.25 0.67
C LYS A 134 27.42 -33.35 0.05
N VAL A 135 26.76 -34.51 0.22
CA VAL A 135 25.40 -34.74 -0.29
C VAL A 135 24.40 -33.76 0.31
N THR A 136 24.43 -33.55 1.64
CA THR A 136 23.51 -32.59 2.29
C THR A 136 23.79 -31.15 1.85
N SER A 137 25.06 -30.76 1.73
CA SER A 137 25.44 -29.41 1.29
C SER A 137 25.01 -29.13 -0.16
N GLU A 138 25.13 -30.11 -1.06
CA GLU A 138 24.62 -29.99 -2.43
C GLU A 138 23.10 -29.88 -2.46
N GLY A 139 22.40 -30.65 -1.62
CA GLY A 139 20.94 -30.58 -1.43
C GLY A 139 20.48 -29.19 -0.95
N GLU A 140 21.16 -28.61 0.05
CA GLU A 140 20.94 -27.23 0.49
C GLU A 140 21.18 -26.23 -0.65
N GLY A 141 22.26 -26.43 -1.44
CA GLY A 141 22.56 -25.61 -2.61
C GLY A 141 21.47 -25.68 -3.69
N GLN A 142 20.88 -26.86 -3.94
CA GLN A 142 19.75 -27.00 -4.86
C GLN A 142 18.49 -26.30 -4.33
N ALA A 143 18.19 -26.46 -3.03
CA ALA A 143 17.06 -25.80 -2.40
C ALA A 143 17.20 -24.26 -2.46
N ALA A 144 18.41 -23.74 -2.23
CA ALA A 144 18.70 -22.32 -2.35
C ALA A 144 18.50 -21.80 -3.78
N ARG A 145 19.00 -22.52 -4.79
CA ARG A 145 18.78 -22.16 -6.21
C ARG A 145 17.31 -22.19 -6.59
N ALA A 146 16.58 -23.23 -6.17
CA ALA A 146 15.15 -23.35 -6.42
C ALA A 146 14.37 -22.19 -5.78
N LYS A 147 14.74 -21.78 -4.55
CA LYS A 147 14.15 -20.60 -3.90
C LYS A 147 14.43 -19.32 -4.69
N VAL A 148 15.67 -19.09 -5.13
CA VAL A 148 16.02 -17.90 -5.92
C VAL A 148 15.20 -17.83 -7.20
N GLU A 149 15.02 -18.96 -7.90
CA GLU A 149 14.23 -18.99 -9.13
C GLU A 149 12.72 -18.79 -8.87
N ALA A 150 12.20 -19.31 -7.76
CA ALA A 150 10.83 -19.07 -7.33
C ALA A 150 10.59 -17.59 -6.97
N ASP A 151 11.51 -16.95 -6.25
CA ASP A 151 11.44 -15.53 -5.90
C ASP A 151 11.53 -14.65 -7.16
N ARG A 152 12.37 -15.02 -8.13
CA ARG A 152 12.45 -14.36 -9.45
C ARG A 152 11.15 -14.50 -10.24
N SER A 153 10.58 -15.70 -10.28
CA SER A 153 9.31 -15.97 -10.97
C SER A 153 8.17 -15.17 -10.35
N LYS A 154 8.12 -15.06 -9.02
CA LYS A 154 7.15 -14.22 -8.32
C LYS A 154 7.32 -12.74 -8.70
N THR A 155 8.56 -12.24 -8.68
CA THR A 155 8.86 -10.85 -9.05
C THR A 155 8.44 -10.53 -10.48
N GLU A 156 8.67 -11.45 -11.42
CA GLU A 156 8.28 -11.26 -12.81
C GLU A 156 6.76 -11.33 -13.00
N ALA A 157 6.07 -12.21 -12.26
CA ALA A 157 4.60 -12.25 -12.24
C ALA A 157 4.01 -10.95 -11.70
N ASP A 158 4.57 -10.41 -10.60
CA ASP A 158 4.13 -9.14 -10.01
C ASP A 158 4.36 -7.97 -11.00
N ARG A 159 5.50 -7.97 -11.72
CA ARG A 159 5.79 -6.99 -12.77
C ARG A 159 4.82 -7.10 -13.95
N SER A 160 4.57 -8.32 -14.44
CA SER A 160 3.62 -8.56 -15.54
C SER A 160 2.21 -8.10 -15.18
N GLY A 161 1.76 -8.29 -13.93
CA GLY A 161 0.48 -7.75 -13.45
C GLY A 161 0.46 -6.23 -13.49
N THR A 162 1.52 -5.59 -12.98
CA THR A 162 1.66 -4.12 -13.00
C THR A 162 1.63 -3.54 -14.42
N GLU A 163 2.30 -4.19 -15.38
CA GLU A 163 2.29 -3.75 -16.79
C GLU A 163 0.91 -3.93 -17.44
N ALA A 164 0.23 -5.04 -17.15
CA ALA A 164 -1.12 -5.28 -17.65
C ALA A 164 -2.11 -4.23 -17.14
N ASP A 165 -2.04 -3.88 -15.85
CA ASP A 165 -2.84 -2.81 -15.25
C ASP A 165 -2.57 -1.44 -15.90
N ARG A 166 -1.30 -1.14 -16.19
CA ARG A 166 -0.92 0.09 -16.91
C ARG A 166 -1.50 0.11 -18.32
N ALA A 167 -1.38 -0.99 -19.07
CA ALA A 167 -1.92 -1.09 -20.42
C ALA A 167 -3.45 -0.94 -20.43
N ALA A 168 -4.15 -1.58 -19.48
CA ALA A 168 -5.59 -1.44 -19.30
C ALA A 168 -5.98 0.03 -19.03
N GLY A 169 -5.23 0.72 -18.16
CA GLY A 169 -5.42 2.15 -17.90
C GLY A 169 -5.26 3.03 -19.14
N ILE A 170 -4.25 2.76 -19.98
CA ILE A 170 -4.01 3.48 -21.24
C ILE A 170 -5.18 3.27 -22.22
N VAL A 171 -5.63 2.02 -22.39
CA VAL A 171 -6.76 1.71 -23.28
C VAL A 171 -8.04 2.39 -22.79
N ALA A 172 -8.30 2.38 -21.49
CA ALA A 172 -9.45 3.05 -20.91
C ALA A 172 -9.40 4.58 -21.10
N LEU A 173 -8.23 5.20 -20.91
CA LEU A 173 -7.99 6.62 -21.18
C LEU A 173 -8.21 6.95 -22.66
N ALA A 174 -7.69 6.13 -23.58
CA ALA A 174 -7.87 6.30 -25.02
C ALA A 174 -9.34 6.13 -25.45
N ALA A 175 -10.11 5.33 -24.71
CA ALA A 175 -11.53 5.12 -24.92
C ALA A 175 -12.41 6.22 -24.29
N LEU A 176 -11.85 7.19 -23.57
CA LEU A 176 -12.64 8.31 -23.03
C LEU A 176 -13.02 9.26 -24.17
N PRO A 177 -14.32 9.43 -24.46
CA PRO A 177 -14.75 10.45 -25.40
C PRO A 177 -14.45 11.84 -24.86
N LEU A 178 -14.31 12.83 -25.76
CA LEU A 178 -14.22 14.24 -25.36
C LEU A 178 -15.42 14.59 -24.46
N PRO A 179 -15.23 15.30 -23.33
CA PRO A 179 -16.34 15.75 -22.50
C PRO A 179 -17.27 16.68 -23.28
N ASP A 180 -18.57 16.50 -23.11
CA ASP A 180 -19.60 17.38 -23.68
C ASP A 180 -19.54 18.79 -23.03
N VAL A 181 -19.06 18.85 -21.77
CA VAL A 181 -18.72 20.09 -21.07
C VAL A 181 -17.32 19.97 -20.47
N TRP A 182 -16.46 20.95 -20.73
CA TRP A 182 -15.11 20.99 -20.16
C TRP A 182 -14.70 22.41 -19.78
N ALA A 183 -14.52 22.65 -18.48
CA ALA A 183 -14.00 23.89 -17.93
C ALA A 183 -12.70 23.61 -17.14
N PRO A 184 -11.52 24.01 -17.65
CA PRO A 184 -10.24 23.77 -16.97
C PRO A 184 -10.14 24.44 -15.60
N LEU A 185 -10.67 25.66 -15.45
CA LEU A 185 -10.68 26.44 -14.20
C LEU A 185 -9.29 26.60 -13.54
N SER A 186 -8.22 26.58 -14.34
CA SER A 186 -6.84 26.71 -13.89
C SER A 186 -6.35 28.16 -13.86
N ASP A 187 -6.85 28.99 -14.75
CA ASP A 187 -6.36 30.36 -15.00
C ASP A 187 -7.45 31.31 -15.54
N SER A 188 -8.58 30.77 -16.00
CA SER A 188 -9.68 31.52 -16.55
C SER A 188 -11.00 30.76 -16.39
N LEU A 189 -12.11 31.47 -16.61
CA LEU A 189 -13.47 30.91 -16.64
C LEU A 189 -13.82 30.33 -18.03
N ARG A 190 -12.89 30.30 -18.98
CA ARG A 190 -13.16 29.84 -20.36
C ARG A 190 -13.46 28.34 -20.37
N MET A 191 -14.49 27.98 -21.12
CA MET A 191 -14.86 26.59 -21.40
C MET A 191 -14.28 26.16 -22.74
N ILE A 192 -13.86 24.89 -22.85
CA ILE A 192 -13.41 24.26 -24.10
C ILE A 192 -14.63 23.70 -24.84
N THR A 193 -15.53 23.02 -24.12
CA THR A 193 -16.83 22.52 -24.62
C THR A 193 -17.94 22.85 -23.64
N GLY A 194 -19.19 22.86 -24.12
CA GLY A 194 -20.39 23.13 -23.34
C GLY A 194 -20.97 24.52 -23.55
N TYR A 195 -22.00 24.84 -22.76
CA TYR A 195 -22.76 26.09 -22.84
C TYR A 195 -22.51 26.94 -21.59
N GLY A 196 -22.29 28.23 -21.77
CA GLY A 196 -21.99 29.17 -20.70
C GLY A 196 -22.47 30.56 -21.08
N ARG A 197 -21.92 31.59 -20.43
CA ARG A 197 -22.07 32.96 -20.91
C ARG A 197 -21.29 33.13 -22.19
N ASP A 198 -21.98 33.56 -23.24
CA ASP A 198 -21.35 33.85 -24.52
C ASP A 198 -20.48 35.11 -24.42
N VAL A 199 -19.31 35.05 -25.04
CA VAL A 199 -18.43 36.18 -25.32
C VAL A 199 -18.51 36.44 -26.82
N LEU A 200 -19.01 37.62 -27.18
CA LEU A 200 -19.31 37.98 -28.55
C LEU A 200 -18.24 38.89 -29.14
N VAL A 201 -17.95 38.71 -30.43
CA VAL A 201 -17.27 39.69 -31.27
C VAL A 201 -18.22 39.99 -32.43
N GLY A 202 -18.85 41.16 -32.40
CA GLY A 202 -20.02 41.42 -33.25
C GLY A 202 -21.18 40.50 -32.87
N SER A 203 -21.66 39.69 -33.81
CA SER A 203 -22.72 38.68 -33.60
C SER A 203 -22.19 37.29 -33.28
N ASP A 204 -20.88 37.05 -33.40
CA ASP A 204 -20.30 35.70 -33.33
C ASP A 204 -19.85 35.35 -31.90
N VAL A 205 -20.21 34.15 -31.45
CA VAL A 205 -19.74 33.60 -30.17
C VAL A 205 -18.31 33.08 -30.34
N VAL A 206 -17.33 33.80 -29.78
CA VAL A 206 -15.91 33.44 -29.86
C VAL A 206 -15.42 32.63 -28.67
N ALA A 207 -16.13 32.68 -27.55
CA ALA A 207 -15.86 31.86 -26.38
C ALA A 207 -17.12 31.72 -25.51
N ARG A 208 -17.13 30.69 -24.68
CA ARG A 208 -18.11 30.52 -23.61
C ARG A 208 -17.41 30.49 -22.28
N MET A 209 -18.01 31.12 -21.28
CA MET A 209 -17.45 31.26 -19.95
C MET A 209 -18.38 30.69 -18.88
N VAL A 210 -17.78 30.13 -17.85
CA VAL A 210 -18.45 29.85 -16.58
C VAL A 210 -18.88 31.17 -15.94
N ASN A 211 -20.07 31.20 -15.34
CA ASN A 211 -20.54 32.38 -14.62
C ASN A 211 -19.90 32.43 -13.24
N PHE A 212 -19.43 33.61 -12.87
CA PHE A 212 -18.84 33.90 -11.56
C PHE A 212 -19.45 35.20 -11.04
N SER A 213 -19.76 35.24 -9.74
CA SER A 213 -20.11 36.49 -9.06
C SER A 213 -19.59 36.50 -7.62
N ARG A 214 -19.18 37.69 -7.18
CA ARG A 214 -18.83 38.01 -5.79
C ARG A 214 -19.02 39.52 -5.61
N SER A 215 -19.79 39.95 -4.61
CA SER A 215 -20.16 41.36 -4.44
C SER A 215 -19.09 42.24 -3.75
N THR A 216 -18.00 41.66 -3.26
CA THR A 216 -16.92 42.37 -2.55
C THR A 216 -15.56 42.09 -3.17
N THR A 217 -14.56 42.91 -2.84
CA THR A 217 -13.15 42.55 -3.03
C THR A 217 -12.78 41.35 -2.15
N ALA A 218 -11.74 40.61 -2.54
CA ALA A 218 -11.22 39.50 -1.76
C ALA A 218 -9.73 39.28 -2.03
N THR A 219 -8.99 38.76 -1.05
CA THR A 219 -7.57 38.43 -1.25
C THR A 219 -7.38 36.98 -1.69
N TYR A 220 -6.20 36.67 -2.25
CA TYR A 220 -5.77 35.31 -2.61
C TYR A 220 -4.25 35.26 -2.74
N ILE A 221 -3.68 34.06 -2.75
CA ILE A 221 -2.28 33.83 -3.06
C ILE A 221 -2.14 33.61 -4.57
N GLY A 222 -1.49 34.56 -5.24
CA GLY A 222 -1.19 34.44 -6.66
C GLY A 222 -0.30 33.23 -6.95
N LYS A 223 -0.24 32.80 -8.21
CA LYS A 223 0.65 31.71 -8.66
C LYS A 223 2.14 32.01 -8.44
N ASP A 224 2.50 33.27 -8.22
CA ASP A 224 3.81 33.76 -7.83
C ASP A 224 4.06 33.68 -6.31
N GLY A 225 3.10 33.21 -5.52
CA GLY A 225 3.21 33.07 -4.07
C GLY A 225 2.94 34.35 -3.28
N LEU A 226 2.60 35.45 -3.96
CA LEU A 226 2.33 36.75 -3.33
C LEU A 226 0.86 36.91 -2.97
N LEU A 227 0.57 37.64 -1.89
CA LEU A 227 -0.80 37.98 -1.50
C LEU A 227 -1.32 39.10 -2.42
N LYS A 228 -2.48 38.89 -3.04
CA LYS A 228 -3.10 39.80 -4.02
C LYS A 228 -4.54 40.10 -3.66
N THR A 229 -5.09 41.15 -4.25
CA THR A 229 -6.52 41.52 -4.14
C THR A 229 -7.19 41.36 -5.50
N ALA A 230 -8.31 40.65 -5.53
CA ALA A 230 -9.23 40.60 -6.65
C ALA A 230 -10.40 41.56 -6.41
N ALA A 231 -10.81 42.29 -7.45
CA ALA A 231 -11.95 43.18 -7.43
C ALA A 231 -13.27 42.42 -7.21
N ALA A 232 -14.38 43.14 -7.02
CA ALA A 232 -15.70 42.53 -7.08
C ALA A 232 -15.92 41.87 -8.45
N ASN A 233 -16.56 40.69 -8.46
CA ASN A 233 -16.77 39.84 -9.63
C ASN A 233 -15.49 39.35 -10.34
N GLU A 234 -14.31 39.54 -9.76
CA GLU A 234 -13.07 38.99 -10.30
C GLU A 234 -12.77 37.60 -9.69
N PRO A 235 -12.72 36.52 -10.51
CA PRO A 235 -12.38 35.19 -10.03
C PRO A 235 -10.93 35.11 -9.53
N ARG A 236 -10.69 34.28 -8.51
CA ARG A 236 -9.37 34.13 -7.87
C ARG A 236 -8.76 32.79 -8.29
N PHE A 237 -7.64 32.81 -8.99
CA PHE A 237 -6.94 31.60 -9.43
C PHE A 237 -5.61 31.45 -8.70
N GLU A 238 -5.48 30.35 -7.95
CA GLU A 238 -4.25 29.95 -7.26
C GLU A 238 -3.59 28.77 -8.00
N LYS A 239 -2.58 28.13 -7.40
CA LYS A 239 -1.89 27.00 -8.04
C LYS A 239 -2.79 25.74 -8.12
N GLU A 240 -3.74 25.59 -7.21
CA GLU A 240 -4.66 24.46 -7.14
C GLU A 240 -5.88 24.61 -8.07
N GLY A 241 -6.21 25.82 -8.52
CA GLY A 241 -7.35 26.08 -9.40
C GLY A 241 -8.11 27.35 -9.04
N LEU A 242 -9.40 27.37 -9.37
CA LEU A 242 -10.33 28.44 -9.00
C LEU A 242 -10.63 28.33 -7.50
N LEU A 243 -10.23 29.35 -6.74
CA LEU A 243 -10.52 29.48 -5.32
C LEU A 243 -11.98 29.90 -5.13
N LEU A 244 -12.72 29.10 -4.37
CA LEU A 244 -14.11 29.32 -3.99
C LEU A 244 -14.25 29.30 -2.49
N GLU A 245 -14.89 30.33 -1.95
CA GLU A 245 -15.13 30.43 -0.53
C GLU A 245 -16.51 30.99 -0.23
N GLY A 246 -17.12 30.46 0.83
CA GLY A 246 -18.32 31.05 1.42
C GLY A 246 -18.10 32.46 1.97
N GLN A 247 -19.19 33.09 2.41
CA GLN A 247 -19.13 34.34 3.15
C GLN A 247 -18.30 34.14 4.42
N SER A 248 -17.49 35.14 4.77
CA SER A 248 -16.80 35.17 6.05
C SER A 248 -16.65 36.59 6.56
N VAL A 249 -16.45 36.75 7.86
CA VAL A 249 -16.32 38.04 8.52
C VAL A 249 -15.03 38.04 9.32
N ASN A 250 -14.19 39.05 9.08
CA ASN A 250 -13.09 39.32 9.99
C ASN A 250 -13.57 40.22 11.12
N LEU A 251 -13.62 39.66 12.33
CA LEU A 251 -14.08 40.31 13.55
C LEU A 251 -13.03 41.29 14.13
N ILE A 252 -11.78 41.20 13.69
CA ILE A 252 -10.75 42.19 14.01
C ILE A 252 -11.08 43.49 13.28
N LYS A 253 -11.27 44.58 14.02
CA LYS A 253 -11.62 45.89 13.45
C LYS A 253 -10.48 46.56 12.70
N SER A 254 -9.24 46.30 13.08
CA SER A 254 -8.04 46.88 12.46
C SER A 254 -6.93 45.84 12.32
N SER A 255 -6.91 45.13 11.20
CA SER A 255 -6.00 43.99 10.97
C SER A 255 -4.50 44.32 11.04
N ASN A 256 -4.13 45.57 10.73
CA ASN A 256 -2.75 46.06 10.75
C ASN A 256 -2.48 47.03 11.91
N SER A 257 -3.37 47.09 12.89
CA SER A 257 -3.20 47.88 14.12
C SER A 257 -3.78 47.11 15.29
N LEU A 258 -3.18 45.94 15.53
CA LEU A 258 -3.59 45.06 16.62
C LEU A 258 -3.22 45.69 17.96
N PRO A 259 -4.03 45.47 19.02
CA PRO A 259 -3.66 45.89 20.36
C PRO A 259 -2.33 45.26 20.79
N LEU A 260 -1.62 45.92 21.67
CA LEU A 260 -0.35 45.49 22.22
C LEU A 260 -0.46 45.48 23.73
N GLY A 261 0.16 44.50 24.38
CA GLY A 261 0.08 44.40 25.83
C GLY A 261 1.18 43.57 26.44
N GLN A 262 1.13 43.47 27.77
CA GLN A 262 2.08 42.74 28.58
C GLN A 262 1.38 41.92 29.65
N LEU A 263 1.99 40.80 30.01
CA LEU A 263 1.63 39.95 31.14
C LEU A 263 2.52 40.28 32.33
N GLY A 264 1.92 40.30 33.52
CA GLY A 264 2.64 40.56 34.77
C GLY A 264 3.40 41.89 34.74
N ALA A 265 4.63 41.88 35.27
CA ALA A 265 5.55 43.01 35.25
C ALA A 265 6.42 43.01 33.97
N GLY A 266 5.83 42.63 32.82
CA GLY A 266 6.48 42.65 31.52
C GLY A 266 6.81 44.05 31.02
N VAL A 267 7.40 44.12 29.82
CA VAL A 267 7.73 45.37 29.13
C VAL A 267 6.70 45.61 28.03
N SER A 268 6.21 46.85 27.88
CA SER A 268 5.22 47.16 26.86
C SER A 268 5.85 47.06 25.48
N PRO A 269 5.23 46.35 24.51
CA PRO A 269 5.79 46.25 23.17
C PRO A 269 5.96 47.61 22.50
N VAL A 270 7.05 47.76 21.76
CA VAL A 270 7.28 48.95 20.92
C VAL A 270 6.92 48.60 19.47
N ALA A 271 6.07 49.42 18.84
CA ALA A 271 5.64 49.22 17.47
C ALA A 271 6.28 50.24 16.51
N THR A 272 6.61 49.80 15.31
CA THR A 272 7.08 50.64 14.20
C THR A 272 6.34 50.24 12.94
N ALA A 273 5.45 51.10 12.45
CA ALA A 273 4.72 50.91 11.20
C ALA A 273 5.64 51.08 9.97
N GLY A 274 5.12 50.84 8.77
CA GLY A 274 5.86 51.10 7.52
C GLY A 274 6.74 49.94 7.06
N GLN A 275 6.52 48.72 7.54
CA GLN A 275 7.29 47.56 7.11
C GLN A 275 6.71 46.94 5.84
N LEU A 276 7.57 46.39 4.98
CA LEU A 276 7.14 45.66 3.78
C LEU A 276 6.19 44.53 4.17
N ASP A 277 4.99 44.52 3.60
CA ASP A 277 3.95 43.53 3.83
C ASP A 277 3.94 42.43 2.75
N PRO A 278 3.22 41.30 2.98
CA PRO A 278 3.10 40.22 1.99
C PRO A 278 2.41 40.60 0.67
N MET A 279 1.79 41.79 0.59
CA MET A 279 1.17 42.33 -0.62
C MET A 279 2.14 43.21 -1.43
N GLY A 280 3.36 43.42 -0.94
CA GLY A 280 4.36 44.32 -1.53
C GLY A 280 4.19 45.80 -1.13
N GLY A 281 3.23 46.12 -0.26
CA GLY A 281 3.05 47.45 0.33
C GLY A 281 3.84 47.63 1.62
N THR A 282 3.57 48.69 2.38
CA THR A 282 4.28 49.01 3.65
C THR A 282 3.37 49.00 4.87
N SER A 283 2.30 48.22 4.85
CA SER A 283 1.27 48.25 5.90
C SER A 283 1.53 47.27 7.05
N ALA A 284 2.63 46.51 7.01
CA ALA A 284 3.04 45.66 8.11
C ALA A 284 3.69 46.47 9.25
N VAL A 285 3.67 45.91 10.45
CA VAL A 285 4.13 46.57 11.67
C VAL A 285 5.21 45.71 12.33
N LYS A 286 6.38 46.32 12.57
CA LYS A 286 7.41 45.72 13.43
C LYS A 286 7.00 45.90 14.88
N VAL A 287 7.14 44.87 15.69
CA VAL A 287 6.93 44.90 17.14
C VAL A 287 8.13 44.28 17.83
N THR A 288 8.69 45.01 18.78
CA THR A 288 9.68 44.48 19.72
C THR A 288 8.94 43.88 20.91
N LEU A 289 8.91 42.55 20.98
CA LEU A 289 8.39 41.81 22.11
C LEU A 289 9.50 41.58 23.12
N SER A 290 9.32 42.05 24.35
CA SER A 290 10.32 41.93 25.42
C SER A 290 9.75 41.30 26.70
N ARG A 291 10.66 40.93 27.60
CA ARG A 291 10.42 40.57 29.01
C ARG A 291 11.49 41.18 29.91
N THR A 292 11.20 41.35 31.19
CA THR A 292 12.13 41.95 32.17
C THR A 292 13.21 40.99 32.66
N ALA A 293 12.91 39.68 32.69
CA ALA A 293 13.84 38.62 33.07
C ALA A 293 13.44 37.30 32.38
N PRO A 294 14.35 36.32 32.23
CA PRO A 294 14.01 34.98 31.75
C PRO A 294 12.87 34.35 32.58
N GLY A 295 12.00 33.58 31.93
CA GLY A 295 10.87 32.89 32.57
C GLY A 295 9.47 33.31 32.13
N PRO A 296 8.43 32.52 32.47
CA PRO A 296 7.19 32.43 31.68
C PRO A 296 6.16 33.55 31.89
N SER A 297 6.32 34.40 32.91
CA SER A 297 5.20 35.23 33.40
C SER A 297 5.22 36.69 32.94
N ASN A 298 6.40 37.30 32.81
CA ASN A 298 6.54 38.76 32.60
C ASN A 298 6.85 39.11 31.15
N ARG A 299 5.96 38.73 30.23
CA ARG A 299 6.22 38.72 28.77
C ARG A 299 5.22 39.58 28.03
N SER A 300 5.54 39.97 26.80
CA SER A 300 4.72 40.87 26.00
C SER A 300 4.10 40.19 24.78
N PHE A 301 3.02 40.77 24.25
CA PHE A 301 2.21 40.16 23.19
C PHE A 301 1.61 41.17 22.21
N ILE A 302 1.28 40.66 21.02
CA ILE A 302 0.41 41.25 20.01
C ILE A 302 -0.96 40.60 20.12
N GLY A 303 -1.98 41.41 20.35
CA GLY A 303 -3.35 40.98 20.61
C GLY A 303 -3.92 41.65 21.86
N SER A 304 -5.02 41.13 22.38
CA SER A 304 -5.65 41.65 23.59
C SER A 304 -5.67 40.59 24.70
N GLY A 305 -5.31 41.00 25.91
CA GLY A 305 -5.48 40.22 27.15
C GLY A 305 -6.92 40.18 27.66
N GLY A 306 -7.85 40.80 26.92
CA GLY A 306 -9.28 40.78 27.17
C GLY A 306 -10.01 41.46 26.02
N TYR A 307 -10.30 40.74 24.93
CA TYR A 307 -11.37 41.21 24.05
C TYR A 307 -12.67 41.13 24.85
N PRO A 308 -13.53 42.15 24.82
CA PRO A 308 -14.85 42.01 25.40
C PRO A 308 -15.53 40.78 24.77
N THR A 309 -16.23 39.98 25.57
CA THR A 309 -17.04 38.83 25.13
C THR A 309 -18.05 39.16 24.02
N ALA A 310 -18.20 40.45 23.69
CA ALA A 310 -18.96 40.97 22.56
C ALA A 310 -18.24 40.89 21.19
N VAL A 311 -16.96 40.51 21.10
CA VAL A 311 -16.22 40.49 19.81
C VAL A 311 -16.42 39.20 19.02
N PHE A 312 -16.51 38.05 19.69
CA PHE A 312 -16.74 36.77 19.03
C PHE A 312 -17.48 35.80 19.96
N ASP A 313 -18.26 34.90 19.37
CA ASP A 313 -19.04 33.91 20.10
C ASP A 313 -18.12 32.83 20.68
N ILE A 314 -17.89 32.88 21.99
CA ILE A 314 -17.08 31.89 22.71
C ILE A 314 -17.75 30.51 22.79
N THR A 315 -19.01 30.35 22.39
CA THR A 315 -19.62 29.02 22.28
C THR A 315 -19.36 28.37 20.92
N ALA A 316 -19.02 29.16 19.90
CA ALA A 316 -18.75 28.71 18.55
C ALA A 316 -17.29 28.34 18.29
N VAL A 317 -17.06 27.66 17.16
CA VAL A 317 -15.73 27.45 16.60
C VAL A 317 -15.21 28.77 16.05
N ASN A 318 -13.97 29.13 16.40
CA ASN A 318 -13.35 30.35 15.93
C ASN A 318 -11.91 30.08 15.48
N THR A 319 -11.49 30.65 14.36
CA THR A 319 -10.11 30.59 13.89
C THR A 319 -9.53 31.98 13.79
N MET A 320 -8.38 32.18 14.42
CA MET A 320 -7.57 33.37 14.19
C MET A 320 -6.41 33.06 13.24
N SER A 321 -5.97 34.07 12.48
CA SER A 321 -4.78 33.98 11.64
C SER A 321 -4.04 35.31 11.55
N VAL A 322 -2.73 35.24 11.30
CA VAL A 322 -1.85 36.41 11.14
C VAL A 322 -0.61 36.01 10.33
N TRP A 323 -0.09 36.91 9.50
CA TRP A 323 1.23 36.75 8.90
C TRP A 323 2.28 37.20 9.90
N LEU A 324 3.31 36.39 10.08
CA LEU A 324 4.46 36.71 10.92
C LEU A 324 5.75 36.42 10.17
N ARG A 325 6.76 37.25 10.42
CA ARG A 325 8.17 36.95 10.18
C ARG A 325 9.01 37.53 11.31
N ALA A 326 10.15 36.92 11.58
CA ALA A 326 11.09 37.32 12.60
C ALA A 326 12.22 38.14 11.98
N ILE A 327 12.71 39.14 12.72
CA ILE A 327 13.90 39.94 12.36
C ILE A 327 15.09 39.49 13.20
N SER A 328 14.91 39.42 14.52
CA SER A 328 15.97 39.00 15.43
C SER A 328 15.41 38.59 16.80
N PRO A 329 15.84 37.45 17.38
CA PRO A 329 16.58 36.38 16.72
C PRO A 329 15.70 35.66 15.68
N THR A 330 16.34 34.93 14.77
CA THR A 330 15.65 34.05 13.81
C THR A 330 16.23 32.63 13.91
N PRO A 331 15.42 31.60 14.20
CA PRO A 331 13.98 31.65 14.47
C PRO A 331 13.64 32.19 15.87
N VAL A 332 12.37 32.55 16.09
CA VAL A 332 11.81 32.87 17.42
C VAL A 332 10.60 31.99 17.72
N THR A 333 10.49 31.55 18.97
CA THR A 333 9.35 30.76 19.46
C THR A 333 8.33 31.67 20.13
N LEU A 334 7.11 31.67 19.60
CA LEU A 334 5.99 32.47 20.07
C LEU A 334 4.80 31.58 20.42
N GLN A 335 3.91 32.09 21.26
CA GLN A 335 2.62 31.49 21.54
C GLN A 335 1.52 32.23 20.80
N MET A 336 0.68 31.48 20.09
CA MET A 336 -0.66 31.90 19.71
C MET A 336 -1.64 31.46 20.79
N ARG A 337 -2.60 32.30 21.15
CA ARG A 337 -3.68 31.96 22.10
C ARG A 337 -5.01 32.55 21.68
N ILE A 338 -6.08 31.78 21.79
CA ILE A 338 -7.46 32.23 21.64
C ILE A 338 -8.32 31.55 22.71
N ALA A 339 -8.87 32.33 23.64
CA ALA A 339 -9.85 31.92 24.64
C ALA A 339 -9.62 30.51 25.22
N GLY A 340 -8.50 30.34 25.93
CA GLY A 340 -8.12 29.08 26.57
C GLY A 340 -7.46 28.02 25.68
N VAL A 341 -7.38 28.23 24.36
CA VAL A 341 -6.60 27.38 23.44
C VAL A 341 -5.28 28.07 23.10
N SER A 342 -4.17 27.34 23.17
CA SER A 342 -2.86 27.88 22.77
C SER A 342 -2.07 26.91 21.92
N SER A 343 -1.24 27.46 21.04
CA SER A 343 -0.26 26.71 20.25
C SER A 343 1.07 27.45 20.24
N ILE A 344 2.16 26.69 20.26
CA ILE A 344 3.51 27.24 20.13
C ILE A 344 3.90 27.19 18.66
N ILE A 345 4.34 28.32 18.13
CA ILE A 345 4.76 28.49 16.75
C ILE A 345 6.22 28.93 16.68
N THR A 346 6.90 28.47 15.63
CA THR A 346 8.26 28.91 15.30
C THR A 346 8.19 29.86 14.11
N VAL A 347 8.62 31.10 14.31
CA VAL A 347 8.62 32.15 13.28
C VAL A 347 10.04 32.33 12.75
N THR A 348 10.19 32.25 11.43
CA THR A 348 11.46 32.40 10.70
C THR A 348 11.55 33.78 10.05
N SER A 349 12.62 34.06 9.31
CA SER A 349 12.79 35.30 8.55
C SER A 349 11.81 35.48 7.39
N GLU A 350 11.15 34.40 6.96
CA GLU A 350 10.21 34.38 5.84
C GLU A 350 8.77 34.66 6.31
N TRP A 351 7.99 35.33 5.46
CA TRP A 351 6.57 35.52 5.71
C TRP A 351 5.83 34.19 5.70
N LYS A 352 5.18 33.86 6.81
CA LYS A 352 4.27 32.73 6.90
C LYS A 352 2.98 33.15 7.60
N ARG A 353 1.84 32.71 7.06
CA ARG A 353 0.54 32.85 7.73
C ARG A 353 0.38 31.73 8.74
N PHE A 354 0.20 32.09 10.00
CA PHE A 354 -0.11 31.15 11.07
C PHE A 354 -1.58 31.25 11.42
N SER A 355 -2.16 30.15 11.89
CA SER A 355 -3.55 30.09 12.35
C SER A 355 -3.71 29.21 13.58
N LEU A 356 -4.70 29.53 14.40
CA LEU A 356 -5.11 28.72 15.54
C LEU A 356 -6.64 28.66 15.59
N THR A 357 -7.17 27.44 15.60
CA THR A 357 -8.60 27.18 15.74
C THR A 357 -8.93 26.80 17.17
N ARG A 358 -9.93 27.47 17.73
CA ARG A 358 -10.60 27.10 18.97
C ARG A 358 -11.85 26.29 18.66
N PRO A 359 -12.04 25.10 19.25
CA PRO A 359 -13.26 24.33 19.07
C PRO A 359 -14.45 24.98 19.79
N ALA A 360 -15.65 24.61 19.39
CA ALA A 360 -16.88 25.02 20.06
C ALA A 360 -16.90 24.54 21.51
N ASN A 361 -17.53 25.33 22.40
CA ASN A 361 -17.69 25.01 23.82
C ASN A 361 -16.38 24.64 24.56
N HIS A 362 -15.24 25.18 24.11
CA HIS A 362 -13.95 24.93 24.75
C HIS A 362 -13.90 25.59 26.13
N GLY A 363 -14.22 24.80 27.17
CA GLY A 363 -14.19 25.13 28.61
C GLY A 363 -14.97 26.40 28.96
N ASN A 364 -16.00 26.33 29.81
CA ASN A 364 -16.84 27.48 30.24
C ASN A 364 -16.10 28.66 30.93
N GLN A 365 -14.80 28.84 30.73
CA GLN A 365 -14.06 30.04 31.06
C GLN A 365 -14.39 31.17 30.10
N VAL A 366 -14.82 32.29 30.66
CA VAL A 366 -15.01 33.57 29.97
C VAL A 366 -13.64 34.23 29.78
N ASP A 367 -12.73 33.56 29.06
CA ASP A 367 -11.42 34.10 28.71
C ASP A 367 -11.51 34.77 27.32
N GLY A 368 -11.65 36.09 27.28
CA GLY A 368 -11.65 36.87 26.03
C GLY A 368 -10.25 37.07 25.42
N THR A 369 -9.23 36.38 25.92
CA THR A 369 -7.85 36.56 25.47
C THR A 369 -7.64 36.13 24.02
N VAL A 370 -7.02 37.00 23.22
CA VAL A 370 -6.56 36.68 21.86
C VAL A 370 -5.14 37.21 21.70
N TYR A 371 -4.16 36.30 21.63
CA TYR A 371 -2.77 36.59 21.31
C TYR A 371 -2.45 36.04 19.94
N PHE A 372 -2.22 36.94 18.99
CA PHE A 372 -1.68 36.60 17.68
C PHE A 372 -0.21 36.19 17.77
N ALA A 373 0.52 36.78 18.71
CA ALA A 373 1.88 36.39 19.06
C ALA A 373 2.19 36.84 20.50
N CYS A 374 2.68 35.94 21.33
CA CYS A 374 3.19 36.22 22.67
C CYS A 374 4.59 35.61 22.79
N LEU A 375 5.55 36.34 23.35
CA LEU A 375 6.91 35.82 23.51
C LEU A 375 6.87 34.56 24.39
N GLN A 376 7.41 33.42 23.91
CA GLN A 376 7.34 32.14 24.64
C GLN A 376 8.69 31.57 25.07
N ASP A 377 9.78 31.86 24.35
CA ASP A 377 11.11 31.33 24.66
C ASP A 377 11.65 31.86 25.99
N ASP A 378 11.64 31.03 27.03
CA ASP A 378 11.94 31.47 28.39
C ASP A 378 13.34 31.99 28.64
N SER A 379 14.28 31.71 27.74
CA SER A 379 15.62 32.25 27.77
C SER A 379 15.74 33.64 27.13
N LEU A 380 14.80 34.01 26.27
CA LEU A 380 14.90 35.17 25.40
C LEU A 380 14.30 36.43 26.02
N LEU A 381 15.13 37.46 26.20
CA LEU A 381 14.70 38.75 26.75
C LEU A 381 13.93 39.63 25.77
N SER A 382 14.21 39.52 24.47
CA SER A 382 13.58 40.35 23.44
C SER A 382 13.59 39.68 22.06
N ALA A 383 12.57 39.97 21.26
CA ALA A 383 12.47 39.56 19.87
C ALA A 383 11.80 40.66 19.02
N ASP A 384 12.41 40.99 17.90
CA ASP A 384 11.82 41.83 16.86
C ASP A 384 11.08 40.93 15.87
N ILE A 385 9.78 41.14 15.76
CA ILE A 385 8.91 40.46 14.81
C ILE A 385 8.17 41.47 13.95
N VAL A 386 7.73 41.05 12.77
CA VAL A 386 6.84 41.83 11.91
C VAL A 386 5.56 41.06 11.73
N TYR A 387 4.43 41.74 11.95
CA TYR A 387 3.11 41.17 11.72
C TYR A 387 2.34 41.91 10.64
N PHE A 388 1.41 41.19 10.01
CA PHE A 388 0.46 41.74 9.06
C PHE A 388 -0.84 40.93 9.10
N GLY A 389 -1.97 41.62 8.92
CA GLY A 389 -3.23 40.99 8.56
C GLY A 389 -3.86 40.11 9.64
N GLY A 390 -3.98 40.63 10.86
CA GLY A 390 -4.69 39.93 11.93
C GLY A 390 -6.16 39.70 11.56
N GLN A 391 -6.60 38.44 11.66
CA GLN A 391 -7.94 38.00 11.30
C GLN A 391 -8.51 37.05 12.35
N LEU A 392 -9.80 37.20 12.64
CA LEU A 392 -10.57 36.31 13.50
C LEU A 392 -11.93 36.04 12.85
N GLU A 393 -12.25 34.77 12.64
CA GLU A 393 -13.45 34.31 11.93
C GLU A 393 -14.15 33.21 12.72
N GLN A 394 -15.48 33.16 12.64
CA GLN A 394 -16.29 32.07 13.19
C GLN A 394 -16.35 30.89 12.20
N LEU A 395 -15.19 30.34 11.87
CA LEU A 395 -14.99 29.20 10.99
C LEU A 395 -14.04 28.19 11.66
N PRO A 396 -14.06 26.92 11.24
CA PRO A 396 -13.12 25.89 11.73
C PRO A 396 -11.72 25.97 11.13
N PHE A 397 -11.49 26.88 10.20
CA PHE A 397 -10.23 27.13 9.50
C PHE A 397 -10.12 28.61 9.12
N ALA A 398 -8.92 29.07 8.77
CA ALA A 398 -8.70 30.42 8.28
C ALA A 398 -9.10 30.51 6.80
N SER A 399 -9.98 31.45 6.45
CA SER A 399 -10.26 31.74 5.04
C SER A 399 -9.28 32.80 4.49
N SER A 400 -9.42 33.16 3.22
CA SER A 400 -8.69 34.28 2.62
C SER A 400 -8.75 35.52 3.49
N TYR A 401 -7.67 36.30 3.48
CA TYR A 401 -7.59 37.47 4.33
C TYR A 401 -8.59 38.54 3.91
N ILE A 402 -9.26 39.12 4.90
CA ILE A 402 -10.27 40.15 4.79
C ILE A 402 -9.69 41.37 5.52
N PRO A 403 -9.11 42.34 4.79
CA PRO A 403 -8.55 43.53 5.39
C PRO A 403 -9.63 44.34 6.13
N THR A 404 -9.28 44.88 7.30
CA THR A 404 -10.16 45.76 8.08
C THR A 404 -9.46 47.04 8.50
N ALA A 405 -10.25 48.12 8.60
CA ALA A 405 -9.78 49.45 8.99
C ALA A 405 -10.85 50.18 9.83
N GLY A 406 -10.81 49.99 11.15
CA GLY A 406 -11.73 50.61 12.10
C GLY A 406 -13.04 49.85 12.37
N ALA A 407 -13.41 48.86 11.55
CA ALA A 407 -14.62 48.06 11.71
C ALA A 407 -14.46 46.64 11.17
N ALA A 408 -15.28 45.70 11.65
CA ALA A 408 -15.35 44.35 11.08
C ALA A 408 -15.86 44.42 9.63
N VAL A 409 -15.31 43.57 8.76
CA VAL A 409 -15.65 43.53 7.34
C VAL A 409 -16.08 42.13 6.95
N THR A 410 -17.14 42.05 6.14
CA THR A 410 -17.64 40.80 5.55
C THR A 410 -17.15 40.66 4.12
N ARG A 411 -16.51 39.53 3.80
CA ARG A 411 -16.26 39.09 2.42
C ARG A 411 -17.45 38.28 1.93
N ALA A 412 -17.99 38.62 0.76
CA ALA A 412 -19.09 37.88 0.15
C ALA A 412 -18.65 36.49 -0.34
N ALA A 413 -19.63 35.58 -0.44
CA ALA A 413 -19.43 34.25 -1.02
C ALA A 413 -19.11 34.34 -2.53
N ASP A 414 -18.27 33.42 -3.00
CA ASP A 414 -18.12 33.17 -4.43
C ASP A 414 -19.27 32.29 -4.92
N ILE A 415 -19.93 32.70 -6.01
CA ILE A 415 -21.01 31.93 -6.64
C ILE A 415 -20.60 31.60 -8.07
N VAL A 416 -20.54 30.30 -8.38
CA VAL A 416 -20.08 29.80 -9.67
C VAL A 416 -21.12 28.86 -10.26
N THR A 417 -21.55 29.18 -11.48
CA THR A 417 -22.63 28.46 -12.13
C THR A 417 -22.37 28.27 -13.62
N ILE A 418 -22.99 27.24 -14.20
CA ILE A 418 -23.25 27.16 -15.64
C ILE A 418 -24.72 26.84 -15.86
N PRO A 419 -25.31 27.24 -17.01
CA PRO A 419 -26.68 26.88 -17.35
C PRO A 419 -26.87 25.38 -17.24
N TRP A 420 -28.00 24.93 -16.69
CA TRP A 420 -28.29 23.50 -16.62
C TRP A 420 -28.66 22.97 -18.01
N ALA A 421 -29.51 23.73 -18.71
CA ALA A 421 -29.94 23.42 -20.06
C ALA A 421 -28.73 23.24 -20.99
N MET A 422 -28.77 22.19 -21.82
CA MET A 422 -27.71 21.79 -22.75
C MET A 422 -26.40 21.31 -22.12
N ASN A 423 -26.20 21.45 -20.81
CA ASN A 423 -24.99 20.95 -20.14
C ASN A 423 -25.22 19.65 -19.36
N ILE A 424 -26.46 19.35 -18.97
CA ILE A 424 -26.80 18.15 -18.20
C ILE A 424 -27.84 17.32 -18.95
N ASN A 425 -27.57 16.02 -19.08
CA ASN A 425 -28.56 15.01 -19.46
C ASN A 425 -28.98 14.23 -18.20
N PRO A 426 -30.14 14.51 -17.60
CA PRO A 426 -30.53 13.90 -16.32
C PRO A 426 -30.82 12.39 -16.42
N ALA A 427 -30.99 11.84 -17.63
CA ALA A 427 -31.19 10.40 -17.79
C ALA A 427 -29.87 9.61 -17.70
N THR A 428 -28.78 10.19 -18.20
CA THR A 428 -27.43 9.62 -18.18
C THR A 428 -26.40 10.74 -18.14
N VAL A 429 -25.63 10.83 -17.05
CA VAL A 429 -24.60 11.85 -16.88
C VAL A 429 -23.41 11.30 -16.12
N THR A 430 -22.20 11.71 -16.51
CA THR A 430 -21.00 11.55 -15.69
C THR A 430 -20.40 12.92 -15.44
N VAL A 431 -20.16 13.26 -14.17
CA VAL A 431 -19.52 14.50 -13.74
C VAL A 431 -18.21 14.16 -13.06
N ALA A 432 -17.13 14.80 -13.47
CA ALA A 432 -15.83 14.70 -12.82
C ALA A 432 -15.23 16.09 -12.59
N LEU A 433 -14.60 16.28 -11.44
CA LEU A 433 -13.81 17.47 -11.16
C LEU A 433 -12.77 17.17 -10.09
N ASN A 434 -11.76 18.03 -10.02
CA ASN A 434 -10.82 18.03 -8.91
C ASN A 434 -11.24 19.06 -7.87
N TYR A 435 -11.07 18.72 -6.60
CA TYR A 435 -11.34 19.63 -5.50
C TYR A 435 -10.21 19.62 -4.47
N ASP A 436 -10.17 20.67 -3.67
CA ASP A 436 -9.37 20.81 -2.45
C ASP A 436 -10.18 21.61 -1.42
N LEU A 437 -10.07 21.28 -0.14
CA LEU A 437 -10.78 21.97 0.94
C LEU A 437 -9.80 22.45 2.02
N ALA A 438 -9.97 23.69 2.49
CA ALA A 438 -9.21 24.24 3.62
C ALA A 438 -9.48 23.47 4.92
N GLY A 439 -10.62 22.81 5.03
CA GLY A 439 -11.02 21.95 6.14
C GLY A 439 -12.50 21.61 6.09
N LEU A 440 -12.94 20.80 7.06
CA LEU A 440 -14.35 20.40 7.20
C LEU A 440 -15.18 21.51 7.82
N ASN A 441 -16.40 21.70 7.32
CA ASN A 441 -17.44 22.56 7.89
C ASN A 441 -18.77 21.78 7.99
N LEU A 442 -19.85 22.39 8.51
CA LEU A 442 -21.15 21.73 8.71
C LEU A 442 -21.64 20.94 7.47
N LEU A 443 -21.59 21.57 6.30
CA LEU A 443 -21.87 20.92 5.01
C LEU A 443 -21.21 21.72 3.89
N GLN A 444 -20.56 21.05 2.95
CA GLN A 444 -19.85 21.68 1.84
C GLN A 444 -20.23 21.01 0.52
N ARG A 445 -20.94 21.71 -0.36
CA ARG A 445 -21.38 21.20 -1.67
C ARG A 445 -20.28 21.41 -2.70
N ILE A 446 -19.68 20.31 -3.15
CA ILE A 446 -18.63 20.34 -4.18
C ILE A 446 -19.24 20.70 -5.54
N ILE A 447 -20.38 20.10 -5.87
CA ILE A 447 -21.15 20.39 -7.07
C ILE A 447 -22.61 19.97 -6.88
N GLU A 448 -23.54 20.75 -7.40
CA GLU A 448 -24.97 20.43 -7.44
C GLU A 448 -25.49 20.67 -8.85
N TYR A 449 -25.99 19.62 -9.49
CA TYR A 449 -26.24 19.63 -10.94
C TYR A 449 -27.62 19.11 -11.35
N ALA A 450 -28.48 18.76 -10.40
CA ALA A 450 -29.91 18.62 -10.64
C ALA A 450 -30.69 18.67 -9.31
N SER A 451 -31.83 19.36 -9.32
CA SER A 451 -32.82 19.55 -8.24
C SER A 451 -32.29 19.85 -6.82
N ALA A 452 -32.80 20.91 -6.18
CA ALA A 452 -32.52 21.17 -4.75
C ALA A 452 -33.31 20.25 -3.78
N VAL A 453 -34.26 19.47 -4.32
CA VAL A 453 -35.13 18.54 -3.59
C VAL A 453 -35.04 17.14 -4.19
N ASN A 454 -35.33 16.11 -3.40
CA ASN A 454 -35.26 14.73 -3.88
C ASN A 454 -36.25 14.48 -5.03
N PRO A 455 -35.86 13.77 -6.10
CA PRO A 455 -34.52 13.24 -6.38
C PRO A 455 -33.52 14.34 -6.81
N ARG A 456 -32.35 14.39 -6.14
CA ARG A 456 -31.30 15.41 -6.31
C ARG A 456 -29.99 14.80 -6.77
N TYR A 457 -29.26 15.49 -7.64
CA TYR A 457 -27.91 15.09 -8.07
C TYR A 457 -26.86 16.09 -7.60
N LEU A 458 -26.03 15.66 -6.65
CA LEU A 458 -24.97 16.47 -6.07
C LEU A 458 -23.85 15.61 -5.50
N VAL A 459 -22.71 16.24 -5.28
CA VAL A 459 -21.61 15.70 -4.46
C VAL A 459 -21.27 16.70 -3.36
N GLN A 460 -21.16 16.22 -2.13
CA GLN A 460 -20.89 17.05 -0.95
C GLN A 460 -19.91 16.39 0.01
N MET A 461 -19.31 17.20 0.88
CA MET A 461 -18.61 16.75 2.08
C MET A 461 -19.51 17.00 3.30
N SER A 462 -19.73 15.96 4.10
CA SER A 462 -20.46 16.06 5.37
C SER A 462 -19.59 16.59 6.50
N ALA A 463 -20.20 17.08 7.59
CA ALA A 463 -19.47 17.47 8.81
C ALA A 463 -18.62 16.34 9.40
N ALA A 464 -18.99 15.07 9.15
CA ALA A 464 -18.24 13.91 9.60
C ALA A 464 -17.05 13.55 8.69
N GLY A 465 -16.85 14.28 7.59
CA GLY A 465 -15.79 14.02 6.62
C GLY A 465 -16.11 12.94 5.59
N PHE A 466 -17.40 12.63 5.41
CA PHE A 466 -17.83 11.71 4.34
C PHE A 466 -18.00 12.47 3.04
N MET A 467 -17.41 11.97 1.97
CA MET A 467 -17.73 12.46 0.63
C MET A 467 -18.90 11.67 0.07
N GLU A 468 -20.02 12.36 -0.09
CA GLU A 468 -21.31 11.79 -0.41
C GLU A 468 -21.73 12.22 -1.81
N SER A 469 -22.04 11.25 -2.65
CA SER A 469 -22.65 11.46 -3.97
C SER A 469 -24.09 11.01 -3.92
N PHE A 470 -25.00 11.94 -4.17
CA PHE A 470 -26.44 11.68 -4.22
C PHE A 470 -26.86 11.53 -5.67
N ALA A 471 -27.61 10.46 -5.94
CA ALA A 471 -28.50 10.37 -7.09
C ALA A 471 -29.89 9.99 -6.59
N GLY A 472 -30.52 10.93 -5.90
CA GLY A 472 -31.76 10.68 -5.20
C GLY A 472 -31.83 11.03 -3.74
N ALA A 473 -32.69 10.32 -3.01
CA ALA A 473 -32.83 10.44 -1.56
C ALA A 473 -31.62 9.88 -0.78
N SER A 474 -30.99 8.82 -1.28
CA SER A 474 -29.87 8.14 -0.61
C SER A 474 -28.54 8.41 -1.32
N ALA A 475 -27.48 8.63 -0.54
CA ALA A 475 -26.14 8.78 -1.05
C ALA A 475 -25.34 7.48 -1.08
N VAL A 476 -24.38 7.45 -1.98
CA VAL A 476 -23.19 6.62 -1.88
C VAL A 476 -22.08 7.44 -1.24
N ALA A 477 -21.40 6.92 -0.22
CA ALA A 477 -20.47 7.69 0.60
C ALA A 477 -19.10 7.03 0.77
N VAL A 478 -18.03 7.81 0.60
CA VAL A 478 -16.66 7.43 0.96
C VAL A 478 -16.36 7.95 2.37
N SER A 479 -16.06 7.05 3.30
CA SER A 479 -15.96 7.37 4.73
C SER A 479 -14.65 8.04 5.16
N SER A 480 -13.62 7.97 4.34
CA SER A 480 -12.28 8.54 4.60
C SER A 480 -11.84 9.41 3.43
N ALA A 481 -12.68 10.39 3.08
CA ALA A 481 -12.41 11.24 1.94
C ALA A 481 -11.26 12.21 2.23
N PRO A 482 -10.23 12.30 1.38
CA PRO A 482 -9.25 13.36 1.48
C PRO A 482 -9.94 14.72 1.33
N TYR A 483 -9.63 15.63 2.24
CA TYR A 483 -10.02 17.03 2.16
C TYR A 483 -8.85 17.94 1.76
N GLY A 484 -7.66 17.39 1.51
CA GLY A 484 -6.49 18.14 1.02
C GLY A 484 -6.25 18.03 -0.49
N ALA A 485 -5.13 18.62 -0.92
CA ALA A 485 -4.83 18.98 -2.31
C ALA A 485 -5.16 17.93 -3.38
N GLY A 486 -6.02 18.33 -4.32
CA GLY A 486 -6.04 17.83 -5.68
C GLY A 486 -6.80 16.53 -5.95
N SER A 487 -7.62 16.07 -5.01
CA SER A 487 -8.43 14.86 -5.14
C SER A 487 -9.38 14.94 -6.34
N THR A 488 -9.54 13.85 -7.09
CA THR A 488 -10.50 13.78 -8.21
C THR A 488 -11.72 12.98 -7.79
N MET A 489 -12.89 13.54 -8.07
CA MET A 489 -14.16 12.84 -7.87
C MET A 489 -14.84 12.59 -9.22
N VAL A 490 -15.55 11.47 -9.33
CA VAL A 490 -16.33 11.07 -10.50
C VAL A 490 -17.67 10.50 -10.03
N ALA A 491 -18.76 11.11 -10.45
CA ALA A 491 -20.12 10.62 -10.23
C ALA A 491 -20.76 10.28 -11.58
N ALA A 492 -21.10 9.01 -11.80
CA ALA A 492 -21.72 8.52 -13.03
C ALA A 492 -23.11 7.97 -12.73
N THR A 493 -24.14 8.62 -13.26
CA THR A 493 -25.55 8.31 -13.01
C THR A 493 -26.23 7.89 -14.30
N SER A 494 -27.05 6.85 -14.21
CA SER A 494 -28.01 6.37 -15.21
C SER A 494 -29.35 6.10 -14.53
N ARG A 495 -30.37 5.64 -15.25
CA ARG A 495 -31.65 5.23 -14.64
C ARG A 495 -31.55 4.02 -13.71
N THR A 496 -30.54 3.17 -13.89
CA THR A 496 -30.43 1.88 -13.17
C THR A 496 -29.24 1.80 -12.24
N ARG A 497 -28.27 2.73 -12.37
CA ARG A 497 -27.04 2.72 -11.59
C ARG A 497 -26.51 4.13 -11.37
N HIS A 498 -26.18 4.42 -10.12
CA HIS A 498 -25.35 5.53 -9.71
C HIS A 498 -24.02 4.97 -9.18
N ALA A 499 -22.91 5.38 -9.78
CA ALA A 499 -21.56 5.01 -9.37
C ALA A 499 -20.80 6.25 -8.93
N PHE A 500 -20.05 6.13 -7.85
CA PHE A 500 -19.21 7.20 -7.32
C PHE A 500 -17.79 6.68 -7.09
N LYS A 501 -16.80 7.44 -7.54
CA LYS A 501 -15.38 7.19 -7.30
C LYS A 501 -14.71 8.45 -6.80
N LEU A 502 -13.86 8.26 -5.80
CA LEU A 502 -12.91 9.26 -5.33
C LEU A 502 -11.50 8.73 -5.54
N SER A 503 -10.53 9.60 -5.85
CA SER A 503 -9.14 9.21 -6.03
C SER A 503 -8.61 8.38 -4.85
N GLY A 504 -7.88 7.31 -5.16
CA GLY A 504 -7.38 6.36 -4.17
C GLY A 504 -8.44 5.45 -3.52
N ASN A 505 -9.72 5.56 -3.89
CA ASN A 505 -10.82 4.77 -3.32
C ASN A 505 -11.48 3.87 -4.38
N ALA A 506 -12.13 2.81 -3.91
CA ALA A 506 -12.91 1.90 -4.75
C ALA A 506 -14.14 2.61 -5.35
N ILE A 507 -14.66 2.07 -6.45
CA ILE A 507 -15.95 2.51 -6.99
C ILE A 507 -17.05 1.96 -6.08
N LEU A 508 -17.92 2.86 -5.63
CA LEU A 508 -19.12 2.52 -4.89
C LEU A 508 -20.34 2.73 -5.80
N SER A 509 -21.40 1.95 -5.60
CA SER A 509 -22.61 2.10 -6.43
C SER A 509 -23.90 1.82 -5.69
N ALA A 510 -24.99 2.45 -6.15
CA ALA A 510 -26.36 2.23 -5.70
C ALA A 510 -27.36 2.34 -6.86
N THR A 511 -28.61 1.99 -6.60
CA THR A 511 -29.72 2.22 -7.53
C THR A 511 -30.32 3.60 -7.29
N PRO A 512 -30.40 4.48 -8.31
CA PRO A 512 -30.98 5.81 -8.17
C PRO A 512 -32.52 5.79 -8.20
N ASP A 513 -33.16 6.82 -7.66
CA ASP A 513 -34.62 7.01 -7.64
C ASP A 513 -35.09 8.03 -8.70
N GLY A 514 -34.98 7.64 -9.97
CA GLY A 514 -35.44 8.43 -11.13
C GLY A 514 -34.42 9.47 -11.62
N PRO A 515 -34.70 10.12 -12.76
CA PRO A 515 -33.93 11.29 -13.16
C PRO A 515 -34.26 12.47 -12.24
N ALA A 516 -33.24 13.15 -11.73
CA ALA A 516 -33.44 14.38 -10.97
C ALA A 516 -34.05 15.49 -11.86
N GLN A 517 -34.85 16.38 -11.25
CA GLN A 517 -35.49 17.47 -11.97
C GLN A 517 -34.49 18.50 -12.49
N ALA A 518 -34.81 19.08 -13.65
CA ALA A 518 -34.05 20.18 -14.23
C ALA A 518 -34.07 21.41 -13.30
N THR A 519 -32.96 22.13 -13.28
CA THR A 519 -32.82 23.42 -12.60
C THR A 519 -32.49 24.51 -13.63
N THR A 520 -32.45 25.77 -13.22
CA THR A 520 -31.98 26.85 -14.12
C THR A 520 -30.47 26.76 -14.35
N VAL A 521 -29.73 26.44 -13.28
CA VAL A 521 -28.27 26.37 -13.27
C VAL A 521 -27.82 25.13 -12.51
N MET A 522 -26.61 24.67 -12.82
CA MET A 522 -25.81 23.86 -11.92
C MET A 522 -24.79 24.75 -11.21
N SER A 523 -24.50 24.44 -9.95
CA SER A 523 -23.61 25.22 -9.08
C SER A 523 -22.35 24.42 -8.76
N ILE A 524 -21.21 25.12 -8.74
CA ILE A 524 -19.88 24.55 -8.45
C ILE A 524 -19.39 25.18 -7.15
N GLY A 525 -18.99 24.36 -6.19
CA GLY A 525 -18.47 24.80 -4.89
C GLY A 525 -19.51 25.39 -3.93
N SER A 526 -20.81 25.30 -4.26
CA SER A 526 -21.91 25.65 -3.36
C SER A 526 -23.19 25.00 -3.84
N GLY A 527 -24.26 25.19 -3.08
CA GLY A 527 -25.60 24.85 -3.55
C GLY A 527 -26.13 25.83 -4.58
N ILE A 528 -27.22 25.47 -5.27
CA ILE A 528 -27.84 26.32 -6.31
C ILE A 528 -28.21 27.73 -5.80
N SER A 529 -28.57 27.85 -4.51
CA SER A 529 -28.86 29.14 -3.87
C SER A 529 -27.69 29.70 -3.03
N GLY A 530 -26.46 29.23 -3.26
CA GLY A 530 -25.25 29.66 -2.52
C GLY A 530 -25.09 29.08 -1.11
N GLY A 531 -25.98 28.18 -0.68
CA GLY A 531 -25.88 27.50 0.62
C GLY A 531 -24.81 26.41 0.66
N ALA A 532 -24.32 26.07 1.85
CA ALA A 532 -23.27 25.04 2.06
C ALA A 532 -22.03 25.22 1.15
N PRO A 533 -21.40 26.41 1.12
CA PRO A 533 -20.26 26.67 0.25
C PRO A 533 -19.02 25.87 0.69
N ILE A 534 -18.16 25.57 -0.27
CA ILE A 534 -16.80 25.10 0.00
C ILE A 534 -15.91 26.28 0.43
N TYR A 535 -14.74 25.94 0.96
CA TYR A 535 -13.63 26.86 1.15
C TYR A 535 -12.40 26.13 0.66
N GLY A 536 -11.89 26.49 -0.51
CA GLY A 536 -10.82 25.77 -1.18
C GLY A 536 -10.94 25.89 -2.70
N HIS A 537 -10.49 24.90 -3.44
CA HIS A 537 -10.29 25.03 -4.88
C HIS A 537 -11.06 23.99 -5.68
N VAL A 538 -11.42 24.38 -6.90
CA VAL A 538 -11.90 23.45 -7.92
C VAL A 538 -11.09 23.62 -9.19
N ARG A 539 -10.85 22.50 -9.90
CA ARG A 539 -10.22 22.51 -11.22
C ARG A 539 -10.79 21.41 -12.10
N ASN A 540 -10.63 21.57 -13.42
CA ASN A 540 -10.85 20.54 -14.43
C ASN A 540 -12.24 19.86 -14.39
N LEU A 541 -13.30 20.67 -14.38
CA LEU A 541 -14.68 20.18 -14.48
C LEU A 541 -14.89 19.57 -15.86
N ARG A 542 -15.33 18.32 -15.89
CA ARG A 542 -15.66 17.54 -17.09
C ARG A 542 -17.03 16.90 -16.90
N ILE A 543 -17.88 16.98 -17.92
CA ILE A 543 -19.20 16.36 -17.92
C ILE A 543 -19.39 15.62 -19.23
N TRP A 544 -19.92 14.40 -19.13
CA TRP A 544 -20.35 13.59 -20.26
C TRP A 544 -21.86 13.33 -20.16
N HIS A 545 -22.59 13.46 -21.26
CA HIS A 545 -24.04 13.19 -21.35
C HIS A 545 -24.35 11.68 -21.45
N ARG A 546 -23.45 10.86 -20.90
CA ARG A 546 -23.51 9.41 -20.87
C ARG A 546 -22.89 8.90 -19.57
N THR A 547 -23.30 7.71 -19.17
CA THR A 547 -22.72 7.01 -18.02
C THR A 547 -21.44 6.31 -18.47
N LEU A 548 -20.29 6.69 -17.91
CA LEU A 548 -19.00 6.05 -18.21
C LEU A 548 -18.91 4.65 -17.59
N THR A 549 -18.10 3.78 -18.19
CA THR A 549 -17.81 2.44 -17.66
C THR A 549 -16.89 2.51 -16.44
N ASP A 550 -16.80 1.44 -15.66
CA ASP A 550 -15.94 1.41 -14.47
C ASP A 550 -14.47 1.64 -14.80
N ASP A 551 -14.00 1.15 -15.95
CA ASP A 551 -12.61 1.36 -16.37
C ASP A 551 -12.37 2.80 -16.83
N GLN A 552 -13.34 3.43 -17.51
CA GLN A 552 -13.29 4.85 -17.82
C GLN A 552 -13.33 5.72 -16.55
N ILE A 553 -14.14 5.34 -15.55
CA ILE A 553 -14.18 6.02 -14.25
C ILE A 553 -12.83 5.89 -13.52
N LYS A 554 -12.22 4.69 -13.51
CA LYS A 554 -10.88 4.45 -12.94
C LYS A 554 -9.78 5.23 -13.66
N ALA A 555 -9.89 5.37 -14.98
CA ALA A 555 -8.94 6.14 -15.77
C ALA A 555 -8.95 7.64 -15.40
N ILE A 556 -10.07 8.16 -14.88
CA ILE A 556 -10.20 9.57 -14.51
C ILE A 556 -9.68 9.86 -13.09
N ALA A 557 -9.93 8.98 -12.10
CA ALA A 557 -9.74 9.28 -10.68
C ALA A 557 -8.88 8.27 -9.91
#